data_AF-A0A1I6LD55-F1
#
_entry.id   AF-A0A1I6LD55-F1
#
_cell.length_a   1.000
_cell.length_b   1.000
_cell.length_c   1.000
_cell.angle_alpha   90.00
_cell.angle_beta   90.00
_cell.angle_gamma   90.00
#
_symmetry.space_group_name_H-M   'P 1'
#
loop_
_entity.id
_entity.type
_entity.pdbx_description
1 polymer ?
#
loop_
_entity_poly.entity_id
_entity_poly.type
_entity_poly.pdbx_seq_one_letter_code
_entity_poly.pdbx_strand_id
1 'polypeptide(L)'
;PILVDKLMDKVQAGKIELHLFHTLDEVLGDASGVTGVRIKSTQDGATTDVKLQGCFIAIGHKPNTEIFRGQIELRDGYVLTRSGSEGFATMTSVPGVFAAGDVQDHVYRQAITSAGTGCMAALDAQRFLEQQAG
;
A
#
# COMPACT_ATOMS: atom_id res chain seq x y z
N PRO A 1 -2.57 -19.29 8.25
CA PRO A 1 -3.05 -18.75 6.95
C PRO A 1 -2.28 -19.44 5.82
N ILE A 2 -2.95 -19.88 4.76
CA ILE A 2 -2.37 -20.71 3.70
C ILE A 2 -1.02 -20.18 3.16
N LEU A 3 -0.84 -18.86 3.11
CA LEU A 3 0.41 -18.24 2.65
C LEU A 3 1.57 -18.34 3.65
N VAL A 4 1.29 -18.24 4.96
CA VAL A 4 2.30 -18.44 6.00
C VAL A 4 2.78 -19.89 5.98
N ASP A 5 1.85 -20.83 5.83
CA ASP A 5 2.19 -22.26 5.77
C ASP A 5 3.09 -22.54 4.54
N LYS A 6 2.72 -22.00 3.37
CA LYS A 6 3.55 -22.08 2.16
C LYS A 6 4.93 -21.43 2.32
N LEU A 7 5.03 -20.31 3.04
CA LEU A 7 6.32 -19.68 3.35
C LEU A 7 7.17 -20.63 4.20
N MET A 8 6.59 -21.18 5.27
CA MET A 8 7.28 -22.08 6.18
C MET A 8 7.73 -23.38 5.51
N ASP A 9 6.94 -23.92 4.57
CA ASP A 9 7.36 -25.06 3.74
C ASP A 9 8.65 -24.77 2.95
N LYS A 10 8.80 -23.55 2.42
CA LYS A 10 10.01 -23.13 1.70
C LYS A 10 11.19 -22.91 2.63
N VAL A 11 10.95 -22.44 3.85
CA VAL A 11 11.96 -22.32 4.91
C VAL A 11 12.48 -23.70 5.30
N GLN A 12 11.57 -24.66 5.57
CA GLN A 12 11.93 -26.04 5.88
C GLN A 12 12.69 -26.72 4.73
N ALA A 13 12.35 -26.40 3.48
CA ALA A 13 13.06 -26.89 2.30
C ALA A 13 14.41 -26.18 2.03
N GLY A 14 14.84 -25.25 2.89
CA GLY A 14 16.10 -24.51 2.74
C GLY A 14 16.14 -23.53 1.58
N LYS A 15 14.98 -23.11 1.05
CA LYS A 15 14.89 -22.17 -0.09
C LYS A 15 14.73 -20.71 0.34
N ILE A 16 14.28 -20.49 1.57
CA ILE A 16 14.09 -19.16 2.17
C ILE A 16 14.73 -19.18 3.56
N GLU A 17 15.47 -18.14 3.87
CA GLU A 17 15.99 -17.87 5.22
C GLU A 17 15.27 -16.64 5.79
N LEU A 18 14.86 -16.72 7.06
CA LEU A 18 14.16 -15.65 7.75
C LEU A 18 15.09 -14.96 8.74
N HIS A 19 15.44 -13.70 8.47
CA HIS A 19 16.09 -12.81 9.44
C HIS A 19 15.02 -12.04 10.23
N LEU A 20 14.36 -12.72 11.17
CA LEU A 20 13.37 -12.10 12.06
C LEU A 20 14.05 -11.15 13.05
N PHE A 21 13.30 -10.15 13.56
CA PHE A 21 13.81 -9.15 14.51
C PHE A 21 15.01 -8.34 13.99
N HIS A 22 15.02 -8.05 12.69
CA HIS A 22 16.03 -7.22 12.06
C HIS A 22 15.39 -6.10 11.23
N THR A 23 16.09 -4.98 11.13
CA THR A 23 15.81 -3.91 10.17
C THR A 23 16.96 -3.80 9.17
N LEU A 24 16.67 -3.33 7.96
CA LEU A 24 17.70 -2.98 6.98
C LEU A 24 18.44 -1.72 7.48
N ASP A 25 19.76 -1.82 7.66
CA ASP A 25 20.63 -0.72 8.08
C ASP A 25 21.29 -0.04 6.87
N GLU A 26 21.80 -0.83 5.93
CA GLU A 26 22.47 -0.33 4.73
C GLU A 26 22.33 -1.31 3.55
N VAL A 27 22.20 -0.79 2.32
CA VAL A 27 22.35 -1.58 1.10
C VAL A 27 23.80 -1.45 0.64
N LEU A 28 24.52 -2.58 0.58
CA LEU A 28 25.93 -2.62 0.22
C LEU A 28 26.08 -2.87 -1.28
N GLY A 29 27.04 -2.19 -1.90
CA GLY A 29 27.28 -2.32 -3.34
C GLY A 29 28.57 -1.68 -3.81
N ASP A 30 28.89 -1.91 -5.07
CA ASP A 30 29.98 -1.29 -5.81
C ASP A 30 29.52 -0.85 -7.20
N ALA A 31 30.45 -0.54 -8.11
CA ALA A 31 30.15 -0.09 -9.47
C ALA A 31 29.34 -1.12 -10.29
N SER A 32 29.31 -2.39 -9.89
CA SER A 32 28.53 -3.46 -10.53
C SER A 32 27.09 -3.56 -10.01
N GLY A 33 26.75 -2.86 -8.92
CA GLY A 33 25.44 -2.87 -8.29
C GLY A 33 25.47 -3.42 -6.86
N VAL A 34 24.33 -3.98 -6.43
CA VAL A 34 24.15 -4.52 -5.06
C VAL A 34 25.00 -5.78 -4.86
N THR A 35 25.76 -5.82 -3.77
CA THR A 35 26.60 -6.97 -3.38
C THR A 35 26.23 -7.54 -2.01
N GLY A 36 25.37 -6.84 -1.27
CA GLY A 36 24.85 -7.30 0.00
C GLY A 36 23.91 -6.31 0.67
N VAL A 37 23.51 -6.65 1.90
CA VAL A 37 22.82 -5.74 2.82
C VAL A 37 23.44 -5.88 4.20
N ARG A 38 23.48 -4.79 4.95
CA ARG A 38 23.68 -4.82 6.40
C ARG A 38 22.32 -4.82 7.06
N ILE A 39 22.09 -5.81 7.91
CA ILE A 39 20.91 -5.89 8.77
C ILE A 39 21.30 -5.60 10.21
N LYS A 40 20.41 -4.94 10.95
CA LYS A 40 20.59 -4.60 12.35
C LYS A 40 19.51 -5.28 13.19
N SER A 41 19.93 -6.00 14.21
CA SER A 41 19.03 -6.62 15.19
C SER A 41 18.26 -5.55 15.97
N THR A 42 16.95 -5.72 16.08
CA THR A 42 16.09 -4.83 16.86
C THR A 42 16.11 -5.14 18.36
N GLN A 43 16.81 -6.21 18.76
CA GLN A 43 16.87 -6.66 20.16
C GLN A 43 18.08 -6.10 20.89
N ASP A 44 19.24 -6.09 20.24
CA ASP A 44 20.53 -5.71 20.84
C ASP A 44 21.32 -4.68 19.99
N GLY A 45 20.84 -4.36 18.80
CA GLY A 45 21.48 -3.41 17.89
C GLY A 45 22.70 -3.95 17.15
N ALA A 46 23.04 -5.24 17.29
CA ALA A 46 24.14 -5.87 16.56
C ALA A 46 23.88 -5.85 15.05
N THR A 47 24.94 -5.73 14.25
CA THR A 47 24.84 -5.70 12.78
C THR A 47 25.47 -6.94 12.16
N THR A 48 24.86 -7.41 11.07
CA THR A 48 25.35 -8.54 10.26
C THR A 48 25.26 -8.18 8.78
N ASP A 49 26.31 -8.48 8.01
CA ASP A 49 26.32 -8.29 6.57
C ASP A 49 25.88 -9.60 5.87
N VAL A 50 24.85 -9.51 5.03
CA VAL A 50 24.29 -10.62 4.25
C VAL A 50 24.68 -10.43 2.79
N LYS A 51 25.41 -11.39 2.23
CA LYS A 51 25.86 -11.36 0.83
C LYS A 51 24.73 -11.79 -0.11
N LEU A 52 24.36 -10.92 -1.06
CA LEU A 52 23.28 -11.14 -2.02
C LEU A 52 23.47 -10.25 -3.25
N GLN A 53 22.70 -10.48 -4.31
CA GLN A 53 22.82 -9.73 -5.58
C GLN A 53 21.68 -8.74 -5.81
N GLY A 54 20.65 -8.74 -4.96
CA GLY A 54 19.52 -7.83 -5.09
C GLY A 54 18.69 -7.75 -3.80
N CYS A 55 18.15 -6.56 -3.53
CA CYS A 55 17.30 -6.27 -2.38
C CYS A 55 15.95 -5.74 -2.88
N PHE A 56 14.85 -6.39 -2.48
CA PHE A 56 13.49 -5.98 -2.82
C PHE A 56 12.80 -5.42 -1.58
N ILE A 57 12.42 -4.14 -1.62
CA ILE A 57 11.78 -3.46 -0.48
C ILE A 57 10.26 -3.64 -0.55
N ALA A 58 9.69 -4.39 0.38
CA ALA A 58 8.26 -4.73 0.43
C ALA A 58 7.60 -4.32 1.76
N ILE A 59 7.72 -3.04 2.14
CA ILE A 59 7.22 -2.49 3.43
C ILE A 59 5.79 -1.91 3.34
N GLY A 60 5.07 -2.22 2.27
CA GLY A 60 3.74 -1.67 1.98
C GLY A 60 3.77 -0.50 1.01
N HIS A 61 2.59 0.06 0.75
CA HIS A 61 2.40 1.12 -0.26
C HIS A 61 1.92 2.40 0.40
N LYS A 62 2.51 3.53 -0.01
CA LYS A 62 1.97 4.88 0.25
C LYS A 62 0.94 5.21 -0.84
N PRO A 63 -0.25 5.73 -0.51
CA PRO A 63 -1.22 6.15 -1.52
C PRO A 63 -0.66 7.33 -2.34
N ASN A 64 -0.91 7.30 -3.66
CA ASN A 64 -0.42 8.31 -4.61
C ASN A 64 -1.28 9.57 -4.60
N THR A 65 -1.29 10.32 -3.49
CA THR A 65 -2.20 11.46 -3.26
C THR A 65 -1.52 12.81 -3.10
N GLU A 66 -0.19 12.87 -3.20
CA GLU A 66 0.57 14.10 -2.95
C GLU A 66 0.09 15.28 -3.81
N ILE A 67 -0.29 15.02 -5.07
CA ILE A 67 -0.80 16.06 -5.98
C ILE A 67 -2.13 16.70 -5.54
N PHE A 68 -2.89 16.02 -4.66
CA PHE A 68 -4.19 16.49 -4.18
C PHE A 68 -4.12 17.17 -2.80
N ARG A 69 -2.93 17.24 -2.19
CA ARG A 69 -2.76 17.88 -0.88
C ARG A 69 -3.23 19.33 -0.94
N GLY A 70 -4.09 19.71 0.02
CA GLY A 70 -4.67 21.05 0.12
C GLY A 70 -5.82 21.34 -0.84
N GLN A 71 -6.18 20.39 -1.73
CA GLN A 71 -7.31 20.53 -2.65
C GLN A 71 -8.50 19.65 -2.23
N ILE A 72 -8.24 18.45 -1.71
CA ILE A 72 -9.23 17.56 -1.12
C ILE A 72 -8.77 17.12 0.27
N GLU A 73 -9.71 16.73 1.12
CA GLU A 73 -9.41 16.29 2.48
C GLU A 73 -8.69 14.92 2.46
N LEU A 74 -7.55 14.86 3.14
CA LEU A 74 -6.73 13.65 3.28
C LEU A 74 -6.54 13.29 4.75
N ARG A 75 -6.52 12.00 5.07
CA ARG A 75 -6.12 11.48 6.39
C ARG A 75 -5.03 10.43 6.20
N ASP A 76 -3.86 10.67 6.79
CA ASP A 76 -2.69 9.80 6.68
C ASP A 76 -2.30 9.47 5.22
N GLY A 77 -2.54 10.43 4.32
CA GLY A 77 -2.31 10.29 2.88
C GLY A 77 -3.46 9.63 2.11
N TYR A 78 -4.50 9.11 2.75
CA TYR A 78 -5.68 8.55 2.07
C TYR A 78 -6.72 9.64 1.82
N VAL A 79 -7.43 9.57 0.69
CA VAL A 79 -8.52 10.47 0.39
C VAL A 79 -9.71 10.15 1.28
N LEU A 80 -10.22 11.14 2.00
CA LEU A 80 -11.46 10.98 2.75
C LEU A 80 -12.66 11.08 1.81
N THR A 81 -13.48 10.04 1.83
CA THR A 81 -14.76 9.97 1.11
C THR A 81 -15.92 9.98 2.10
N ARG A 82 -17.12 10.33 1.63
CA ARG A 82 -18.33 10.38 2.46
C ARG A 82 -18.66 9.05 3.14
N SER A 83 -18.40 7.93 2.46
CA SER A 83 -18.78 6.58 2.88
C SER A 83 -20.28 6.47 3.24
N GLY A 84 -20.66 5.44 3.99
CA GLY A 84 -22.03 5.23 4.47
C GLY A 84 -23.01 4.74 3.40
N SER A 85 -24.30 4.78 3.74
CA SER A 85 -25.40 4.19 2.96
C SER A 85 -26.37 5.21 2.35
N GLU A 86 -26.07 6.50 2.44
CA GLU A 86 -26.95 7.60 2.01
C GLU A 86 -26.70 8.09 0.57
N GLY A 87 -25.87 7.36 -0.19
CA GLY A 87 -25.47 7.72 -1.56
C GLY A 87 -24.30 8.71 -1.61
N PHE A 88 -23.66 8.82 -2.79
CA PHE A 88 -22.42 9.57 -2.98
C PHE A 88 -21.29 9.12 -2.04
N ALA A 89 -21.25 7.82 -1.74
CA ALA A 89 -20.32 7.25 -0.78
C ALA A 89 -18.85 7.44 -1.19
N THR A 90 -18.56 7.60 -2.48
CA THR A 90 -17.20 7.84 -2.97
C THR A 90 -16.87 9.32 -3.16
N MET A 91 -17.79 10.24 -2.88
CA MET A 91 -17.56 11.68 -3.04
C MET A 91 -16.57 12.16 -1.98
N THR A 92 -15.63 13.00 -2.41
CA THR A 92 -14.61 13.62 -1.54
C THR A 92 -15.17 14.88 -0.88
N SER A 93 -14.31 15.63 -0.17
CA SER A 93 -14.66 16.96 0.36
C SER A 93 -15.03 17.99 -0.72
N VAL A 94 -14.70 17.73 -1.99
CA VAL A 94 -15.05 18.60 -3.13
C VAL A 94 -16.19 17.95 -3.93
N PRO A 95 -17.37 18.61 -4.04
CA PRO A 95 -18.48 18.11 -4.84
C PRO A 95 -18.08 17.87 -6.30
N GLY A 96 -18.47 16.70 -6.84
CA GLY A 96 -18.12 16.28 -8.19
C GLY A 96 -16.74 15.62 -8.33
N VAL A 97 -15.96 15.54 -7.24
CA VAL A 97 -14.71 14.77 -7.19
C VAL A 97 -14.94 13.51 -6.36
N PHE A 98 -14.59 12.35 -6.92
CA PHE A 98 -14.81 11.03 -6.34
C PHE A 98 -13.50 10.25 -6.24
N ALA A 99 -13.36 9.39 -5.22
CA ALA A 99 -12.20 8.53 -5.02
C ALA A 99 -12.61 7.06 -4.81
N ALA A 100 -11.85 6.15 -5.40
CA ALA A 100 -12.10 4.71 -5.35
C ALA A 100 -10.81 3.90 -5.24
N GLY A 101 -10.92 2.68 -4.70
CA GLY A 101 -9.80 1.78 -4.47
C GLY A 101 -8.87 2.19 -3.34
N ASP A 102 -7.65 1.65 -3.37
CA ASP A 102 -6.64 1.78 -2.31
C ASP A 102 -6.29 3.23 -1.94
N VAL A 103 -6.59 4.21 -2.80
CA VAL A 103 -6.36 5.63 -2.51
C VAL A 103 -7.23 6.16 -1.37
N GLN A 104 -8.38 5.51 -1.12
CA GLN A 104 -9.29 5.82 -0.01
C GLN A 104 -9.45 4.67 0.99
N ASP A 105 -9.03 3.45 0.63
CA ASP A 105 -9.14 2.25 1.47
C ASP A 105 -7.78 1.89 2.09
N HIS A 106 -7.59 2.26 3.36
CA HIS A 106 -6.39 1.87 4.10
C HIS A 106 -6.50 0.51 4.79
N VAL A 107 -7.66 -0.17 4.74
CA VAL A 107 -7.96 -1.38 5.52
C VAL A 107 -7.93 -2.65 4.68
N TYR A 108 -8.74 -2.73 3.61
CA TYR A 108 -8.95 -4.00 2.91
C TYR A 108 -7.96 -4.20 1.75
N ARG A 109 -7.76 -3.19 0.90
CA ARG A 109 -6.75 -3.15 -0.18
C ARG A 109 -6.73 -4.43 -1.03
N GLN A 110 -7.91 -4.91 -1.41
CA GLN A 110 -8.07 -6.06 -2.28
C GLN A 110 -8.56 -5.62 -3.65
N ALA A 111 -8.16 -6.34 -4.69
CA ALA A 111 -8.64 -6.07 -6.04
C ALA A 111 -10.18 -6.03 -6.12
N ILE A 112 -10.86 -6.92 -5.38
CA ILE A 112 -12.33 -6.98 -5.38
C ILE A 112 -12.98 -5.81 -4.63
N THR A 113 -12.39 -5.33 -3.53
CA THR A 113 -12.93 -4.16 -2.81
C THR A 113 -12.69 -2.89 -3.62
N SER A 114 -11.54 -2.79 -4.27
CA SER A 114 -11.20 -1.67 -5.15
C SER A 114 -12.07 -1.64 -6.40
N ALA A 115 -12.39 -2.80 -7.00
CA ALA A 115 -13.36 -2.89 -8.08
C ALA A 115 -14.78 -2.46 -7.64
N GLY A 116 -15.22 -2.89 -6.45
CA GLY A 116 -16.52 -2.50 -5.89
C GLY A 116 -16.67 -1.00 -5.73
N THR A 117 -15.69 -0.34 -5.09
CA THR A 117 -15.70 1.12 -4.93
C THR A 117 -15.51 1.87 -6.25
N GLY A 118 -14.82 1.28 -7.23
CA GLY A 118 -14.72 1.82 -8.59
C GLY A 118 -16.09 1.89 -9.29
N CYS A 119 -16.89 0.82 -9.16
CA CYS A 119 -18.27 0.81 -9.66
C CYS A 119 -19.14 1.88 -8.97
N MET A 120 -19.01 2.01 -7.65
CA MET A 120 -19.72 3.05 -6.88
C MET A 120 -19.36 4.45 -7.38
N ALA A 121 -18.07 4.75 -7.60
CA ALA A 121 -17.62 6.06 -8.08
C ALA A 121 -18.15 6.42 -9.47
N ALA A 122 -18.24 5.44 -10.38
CA ALA A 122 -18.84 5.67 -11.69
C ALA A 122 -20.33 6.04 -11.59
N LEU A 123 -21.09 5.32 -10.75
CA LEU A 123 -22.52 5.59 -10.53
C LEU A 123 -22.75 6.92 -9.80
N ASP A 124 -21.91 7.25 -8.83
CA ASP A 124 -21.95 8.53 -8.12
C ASP A 124 -21.64 9.70 -9.06
N ALA A 125 -20.61 9.56 -9.92
CA ALA A 125 -20.30 10.57 -10.92
C ALA A 125 -21.42 10.75 -11.95
N GLN A 126 -22.00 9.64 -12.44
CA GLN A 126 -23.14 9.70 -13.36
C GLN A 126 -24.31 10.49 -12.76
N ARG A 127 -24.73 10.13 -11.54
CA ARG A 127 -25.84 10.80 -10.85
C ARG A 127 -25.57 12.29 -10.62
N PHE A 128 -24.34 12.64 -10.28
CA PHE A 128 -23.95 14.04 -10.08
C PHE A 128 -24.08 14.86 -11.37
N LEU A 129 -23.63 14.31 -12.51
CA LEU A 129 -23.75 14.98 -13.81
C LEU A 129 -25.21 15.10 -14.28
N GLU A 130 -26.01 14.05 -14.08
CA GLU A 130 -27.45 14.07 -14.41
C GLU A 130 -28.21 15.15 -13.61
N GLN A 131 -27.84 15.38 -12.34
CA GLN A 131 -28.43 16.44 -11.51
C GLN A 131 -28.06 17.86 -11.97
N GLN A 132 -26.95 18.04 -12.68
CA GLN A 132 -26.52 19.36 -13.20
C GLN A 132 -27.10 19.69 -14.59
N ALA A 133 -27.60 18.68 -15.32
CA ALA A 133 -28.13 18.84 -16.66
C ALA A 133 -29.63 19.23 -16.71
N GLY A 134 -30.28 19.37 -15.55
CA GLY A 134 -31.67 19.83 -15.40
C GLY A 134 -31.75 21.20 -14.74
#